data_AF-C1J8E0-F1
#
_entry.id   AF-C1J8E0-F1
#
_cell.length_a   1.000
_cell.length_b   1.000
_cell.length_c   1.000
_cell.angle_alpha   90.00
_cell.angle_beta   90.00
_cell.angle_gamma   90.00
#
_symmetry.space_group_name_H-M   'P 1'
#
loop_
_entity.id
_entity.type
_entity.pdbx_description
1 polymer ?
#
loop_
_entity_poly.entity_id
_entity_poly.type
_entity_poly.pdbx_seq_one_letter_code
_entity_poly.pdbx_strand_id
1 'polypeptide(L)'
;MKLYGEQGSKLFLVMGNAMHSLKTLLQLPCGWRCSRQIINSDGIPLHLRGKRKTAQCPECFKRSDSVHSCRRRRIQHLPCSGQTLWLVFSVRHRYSRNPACSRKIFAESFVPFGGSHLQSSQALQNLQRQLGLIAGGEAGKRAATAVGLRCSADTLLRRVINTPETKQSGAPHVGIDEWAWHRGHRYGTLIVNLDTHRPLVLLPGRDQRTLATWFRKYPEIQIVSRDRSGVCATAAREGVPQARQVVDATC
;
A
#
# COMPACT_ATOMS: atom_id res chain seq x y z
N MET A 1 28.88 20.13 53.76
CA MET A 1 29.70 20.42 52.56
C MET A 1 29.78 19.16 51.72
N LYS A 2 29.27 19.20 50.48
CA LYS A 2 29.35 18.24 49.36
C LYS A 2 28.95 16.76 49.58
N LEU A 3 27.77 16.41 49.08
CA LEU A 3 27.51 15.13 48.41
C LEU A 3 27.01 15.44 46.99
N TYR A 4 27.87 15.28 45.98
CA TYR A 4 27.48 15.22 44.58
C TYR A 4 28.32 14.13 43.91
N GLY A 5 27.67 13.07 43.45
CA GLY A 5 28.28 12.03 42.64
C GLY A 5 27.27 10.93 42.36
N GLU A 6 27.17 10.53 41.09
CA GLU A 6 26.55 9.27 40.63
C GLU A 6 25.03 9.20 40.30
N GLN A 7 24.42 10.25 39.74
CA GLN A 7 23.12 10.10 39.04
C GLN A 7 23.18 10.29 37.50
N GLY A 8 24.33 10.67 36.94
CA GLY A 8 24.46 10.96 35.50
C GLY A 8 24.50 9.75 34.57
N SER A 9 24.95 8.58 35.03
CA SER A 9 25.21 7.41 34.16
C SER A 9 23.97 6.53 33.91
N LYS A 10 23.04 6.44 34.86
CA LYS A 10 21.81 5.62 34.73
C LYS A 10 20.77 6.24 33.77
N LEU A 11 20.63 7.56 33.75
CA LEU A 11 19.70 8.27 32.84
C LEU A 11 20.08 8.11 31.35
N PHE A 12 21.37 8.14 31.03
CA PHE A 12 21.85 7.96 29.66
C PHE A 12 21.64 6.53 29.13
N LEU A 13 21.80 5.51 29.98
CA LEU A 13 21.57 4.11 29.61
C LEU A 13 20.08 3.79 29.39
N VAL A 14 19.18 4.35 30.22
CA VAL A 14 17.72 4.19 30.06
C VAL A 14 17.23 4.89 28.78
N MET A 15 17.74 6.09 28.48
CA MET A 15 17.42 6.79 27.22
C MET A 15 18.00 6.05 25.99
N GLY A 16 19.20 5.46 26.10
CA GLY A 16 19.82 4.68 25.03
C GLY A 16 19.01 3.44 24.65
N ASN A 17 18.49 2.69 25.63
CA ASN A 17 17.66 1.52 25.41
C ASN A 17 16.23 1.88 24.94
N ALA A 18 15.61 2.92 25.50
CA ALA A 18 14.31 3.42 25.05
C ALA A 18 14.33 3.94 23.60
N MET A 19 15.47 4.50 23.14
CA MET A 19 15.62 4.92 21.75
C MET A 19 15.88 3.75 20.78
N HIS A 20 16.44 2.64 21.27
CA HIS A 20 16.58 1.42 20.47
C HIS A 20 15.22 0.74 20.27
N SER A 21 14.38 0.67 21.31
CA SER A 21 13.02 0.11 21.22
C SER A 21 12.14 0.91 20.26
N LEU A 22 12.21 2.25 20.29
CA LEU A 22 11.44 3.11 19.40
C LEU A 22 11.83 2.96 17.92
N LYS A 23 13.12 2.73 17.64
CA LYS A 23 13.61 2.47 16.28
C LYS A 23 13.05 1.17 15.72
N THR A 24 13.02 0.12 16.53
CA THR A 24 12.45 -1.18 16.16
C THR A 24 10.94 -1.10 15.99
N LEU A 25 10.25 -0.47 16.95
CA LEU A 25 8.79 -0.33 16.95
C LEU A 25 8.28 0.44 15.74
N LEU A 26 8.96 1.52 15.35
CA LEU A 26 8.59 2.36 14.20
C LEU A 26 9.29 1.95 12.90
N GLN A 27 10.04 0.86 12.91
CA GLN A 27 10.80 0.33 11.76
C GLN A 27 11.65 1.41 11.06
N LEU A 28 12.30 2.30 11.83
CA LEU A 28 13.01 3.44 11.27
C LEU A 28 14.24 2.98 10.46
N PRO A 29 14.57 3.67 9.36
CA PRO A 29 15.69 3.28 8.52
C PRO A 29 17.01 3.29 9.27
N CYS A 30 17.90 2.36 8.92
CA CYS A 30 19.26 2.35 9.44
C CYS A 30 19.97 3.68 9.09
N GLY A 31 20.89 4.12 9.95
CA GLY A 31 21.60 5.38 9.75
C GLY A 31 20.81 6.65 10.10
N TRP A 32 19.57 6.55 10.62
CA TRP A 32 18.82 7.67 11.18
C TRP A 32 18.67 7.55 12.69
N ARG A 33 18.61 8.68 13.38
CA ARG A 33 18.27 8.75 14.81
C ARG A 33 17.18 9.78 15.07
N CYS A 34 16.33 9.49 16.03
CA CYS A 34 15.47 10.51 16.63
C CYS A 34 16.36 11.59 17.27
N SER A 35 16.03 12.84 16.99
CA SER A 35 16.71 14.01 17.55
C SER A 35 15.79 14.87 18.39
N ARG A 36 14.48 14.82 18.13
CA ARG A 36 13.46 15.55 18.89
C ARG A 36 12.10 14.90 18.63
N GLN A 37 11.28 14.83 19.66
CA GLN A 37 9.87 14.50 19.58
C GLN A 37 9.06 15.71 20.04
N ILE A 38 7.94 15.97 19.37
CA ILE A 38 6.97 17.01 19.74
C ILE A 38 5.61 16.31 19.84
N ILE A 39 4.83 16.63 20.87
CA ILE A 39 3.47 16.14 21.04
C ILE A 39 2.56 17.37 20.98
N ASN A 40 1.70 17.41 19.98
CA ASN A 40 0.73 18.48 19.75
C ASN A 40 -0.68 17.88 19.65
N SER A 41 -1.71 18.72 19.72
CA SER A 41 -3.09 18.33 19.43
C SER A 41 -3.26 17.70 18.05
N ASP A 42 -2.49 18.15 17.06
CA ASP A 42 -2.60 17.72 15.65
C ASP A 42 -1.76 16.47 15.32
N GLY A 43 -1.13 15.88 16.33
CA GLY A 43 -0.32 14.67 16.23
C GLY A 43 1.10 14.81 16.74
N ILE A 44 1.94 13.83 16.40
CA ILE A 44 3.27 13.62 16.98
C ILE A 44 4.34 13.75 15.89
N PRO A 45 4.99 14.92 15.73
CA PRO A 45 6.19 15.03 14.91
C PRO A 45 7.42 14.41 15.56
N LEU A 46 8.00 13.41 14.91
CA LEU A 46 9.27 12.79 15.28
C LEU A 46 10.38 13.24 14.32
N HIS A 47 11.31 14.07 14.80
CA HIS A 47 12.38 14.63 14.00
C HIS A 47 13.58 13.69 13.91
N LEU A 48 13.92 13.29 12.69
CA LEU A 48 14.99 12.34 12.38
C LEU A 48 16.17 13.06 11.71
N ARG A 49 17.39 12.71 12.12
CA ARG A 49 18.63 13.17 11.49
C ARG A 49 19.53 11.99 11.12
N GLY A 50 20.21 12.11 10.00
CA GLY A 50 21.20 11.12 9.57
C GLY A 50 22.40 11.08 10.51
N LYS A 51 22.82 9.87 10.89
CA LYS A 51 24.01 9.60 11.72
C LYS A 51 25.30 9.76 10.91
N ARG A 52 25.25 9.40 9.63
CA ARG A 52 26.43 9.42 8.74
C ARG A 52 26.84 10.86 8.46
N LYS A 53 28.15 11.14 8.52
CA LYS A 53 28.71 12.45 8.15
C LYS A 53 28.87 12.62 6.64
N THR A 54 28.88 11.52 5.90
CA THR A 54 29.10 11.45 4.45
C THR A 54 28.00 10.65 3.75
N ALA A 55 27.82 10.86 2.45
CA ALA A 55 26.97 10.05 1.59
C ALA A 55 27.59 9.85 0.20
N GLN A 56 27.17 8.81 -0.52
CA GLN A 56 27.65 8.51 -1.87
C GLN A 56 26.74 9.15 -2.91
N CYS A 57 27.35 9.73 -3.95
CA CYS A 57 26.61 10.18 -5.12
C CYS A 57 25.95 8.97 -5.79
N PRO A 58 24.65 9.02 -6.14
CA PRO A 58 23.96 7.88 -6.74
C PRO A 58 24.41 7.57 -8.18
N GLU A 59 25.12 8.48 -8.84
CA GLU A 59 25.60 8.28 -10.22
C GLU A 59 27.06 7.82 -10.27
N CYS A 60 27.96 8.53 -9.59
CA CYS A 60 29.40 8.20 -9.63
C CYS A 60 29.91 7.46 -8.40
N PHE A 61 29.05 7.17 -7.42
CA PHE A 61 29.36 6.47 -6.15
C PHE A 61 30.44 7.10 -5.25
N LYS A 62 31.03 8.24 -5.67
CA LYS A 62 32.01 8.98 -4.89
C LYS A 62 31.39 9.55 -3.62
N ARG A 63 32.08 9.36 -2.49
CA ARG A 63 31.65 9.88 -1.19
C ARG A 63 31.83 11.39 -1.13
N SER A 64 30.88 12.06 -0.50
CA SER A 64 30.95 13.49 -0.22
C SER A 64 30.49 13.77 1.21
N ASP A 65 31.22 14.66 1.86
CA ASP A 65 30.93 15.30 3.15
C ASP A 65 30.45 16.76 2.98
N SER A 66 30.54 17.32 1.77
CA SER A 66 30.19 18.71 1.49
C SER A 66 28.68 18.88 1.41
N VAL A 67 28.12 19.64 2.35
CA VAL A 67 26.68 19.91 2.44
C VAL A 67 26.37 21.19 1.67
N HIS A 68 25.48 21.10 0.68
CA HIS A 68 24.91 22.24 -0.02
C HIS A 68 23.74 22.85 0.78
N SER A 69 22.80 22.00 1.22
CA SER A 69 21.63 22.43 1.97
C SER A 69 21.01 21.29 2.78
N CYS A 70 20.07 21.60 3.67
CA CYS A 70 19.30 20.61 4.40
C CYS A 70 17.80 20.90 4.23
N ARG A 71 17.04 19.93 3.73
CA ARG A 71 15.59 20.05 3.52
C ARG A 71 14.83 19.11 4.44
N ARG A 72 13.72 19.58 4.98
CA ARG A 72 12.83 18.74 5.79
C ARG A 72 11.90 17.96 4.87
N ARG A 73 11.72 16.68 5.15
CA ARG A 73 10.76 15.82 4.48
C ARG A 73 9.89 15.15 5.51
N ARG A 74 8.58 15.36 5.38
CA ARG A 74 7.57 14.86 6.31
C ARG A 74 6.90 13.64 5.69
N ILE A 75 6.93 12.52 6.41
CA ILE A 75 6.32 11.25 6.01
C ILE A 75 5.35 10.84 7.12
N GLN A 76 4.09 10.63 6.77
CA GLN A 76 3.13 10.05 7.71
C GLN A 76 3.45 8.59 7.95
N HIS A 77 3.37 8.16 9.21
CA HIS A 77 3.57 6.77 9.59
C HIS A 77 2.31 6.20 10.25
N LEU A 78 2.37 4.94 10.68
CA LEU A 78 1.32 4.35 11.50
C LEU A 78 1.05 5.22 12.74
N PRO A 79 -0.21 5.34 13.16
CA PRO A 79 -0.59 6.21 14.25
C PRO A 79 0.03 5.69 15.54
N CYS A 80 0.27 6.59 16.48
CA CYS A 80 0.80 6.25 17.80
C CYS A 80 -0.18 6.79 18.85
N SER A 81 -0.71 5.90 19.69
CA SER A 81 -1.70 6.24 20.73
C SER A 81 -2.91 7.00 20.17
N GLY A 82 -3.45 6.54 19.02
CA GLY A 82 -4.59 7.18 18.34
C GLY A 82 -4.27 8.54 17.69
N GLN A 83 -3.01 8.99 17.71
CA GLN A 83 -2.60 10.27 17.13
C GLN A 83 -1.80 10.06 15.84
N THR A 84 -1.88 11.05 14.95
CA THR A 84 -1.11 11.01 13.71
C THR A 84 0.38 11.17 13.97
N LEU A 85 1.16 10.14 13.65
CA LEU A 85 2.62 10.18 13.72
C LEU A 85 3.22 10.69 12.40
N TRP A 86 4.11 11.68 12.51
CA TRP A 86 4.85 12.26 11.39
C TRP A 86 6.34 12.06 11.58
N LEU A 87 6.98 11.34 10.67
CA LEU A 87 8.43 11.20 10.62
C LEU A 87 9.01 12.36 9.80
N VAL A 88 9.72 13.26 10.46
CA VAL A 88 10.27 14.48 9.86
C VAL A 88 11.77 14.31 9.66
N PHE A 89 12.17 13.90 8.47
CA PHE A 89 13.56 13.68 8.08
C PHE A 89 14.25 15.00 7.74
N SER A 90 15.39 15.28 8.35
CA SER A 90 16.31 16.34 7.92
C SER A 90 17.28 15.77 6.88
N VAL A 91 16.93 15.91 5.60
CA VAL A 91 17.66 15.34 4.47
C VAL A 91 18.69 16.34 3.97
N ARG A 92 19.97 15.98 4.09
CA ARG A 92 21.07 16.80 3.56
C ARG A 92 21.20 16.59 2.05
N HIS A 93 21.36 17.67 1.33
CA HIS A 93 21.77 17.72 -0.06
C HIS A 93 23.26 18.04 -0.09
N ARG A 94 24.02 17.31 -0.90
CA ARG A 94 25.48 17.34 -0.91
C ARG A 94 25.99 17.60 -2.31
N TYR A 95 27.13 18.30 -2.39
CA TYR A 95 27.84 18.46 -3.64
C TYR A 95 28.55 17.15 -4.02
N SER A 96 28.53 16.80 -5.29
CA SER A 96 29.39 15.73 -5.81
C SER A 96 30.85 16.18 -5.82
N ARG A 97 31.75 15.34 -5.29
CA ARG A 97 33.20 15.57 -5.32
C ARG A 97 33.86 15.07 -6.60
N ASN A 98 33.08 14.62 -7.58
CA ASN A 98 33.57 14.22 -8.89
C ASN A 98 33.23 15.33 -9.91
N PRO A 99 34.22 16.10 -10.38
CA PRO A 99 34.00 17.14 -11.39
C PRO A 99 33.39 16.60 -12.68
N ALA A 100 33.73 15.37 -13.07
CA ALA A 100 33.22 14.72 -14.29
C ALA A 100 31.80 14.14 -14.13
N CYS A 101 31.22 14.15 -12.94
CA CYS A 101 29.87 13.63 -12.72
C CYS A 101 28.81 14.64 -13.20
N SER A 102 27.80 14.15 -13.93
CA SER A 102 26.60 14.88 -14.34
C SER A 102 25.81 15.39 -13.13
N ARG A 103 25.63 14.57 -12.10
CA ARG A 103 25.01 14.99 -10.83
C ARG A 103 25.94 15.89 -10.02
N LYS A 104 25.68 17.20 -10.01
CA LYS A 104 26.40 18.15 -9.15
C LYS A 104 25.92 18.17 -7.70
N ILE A 105 24.62 17.97 -7.47
CA ILE A 105 24.01 17.94 -6.14
C ILE A 105 23.15 16.68 -6.00
N PHE A 106 23.25 15.98 -4.87
CA PHE A 106 22.43 14.80 -4.57
C PHE A 106 21.92 14.82 -3.13
N ALA A 107 20.76 14.22 -2.90
CA ALA A 107 20.18 14.07 -1.56
C ALA A 107 20.69 12.79 -0.88
N GLU A 108 20.81 12.82 0.45
CA GLU A 108 21.04 11.61 1.23
C GLU A 108 19.87 10.62 1.03
N SER A 109 20.20 9.41 0.60
CA SER A 109 19.22 8.34 0.45
C SER A 109 18.85 7.73 1.80
N PHE A 110 17.58 7.37 1.93
CA PHE A 110 17.05 6.57 3.02
C PHE A 110 16.11 5.48 2.50
N VAL A 111 16.36 5.02 1.27
CA VAL A 111 15.82 3.78 0.69
C VAL A 111 16.22 2.60 1.59
N PRO A 112 15.35 1.59 1.81
CA PRO A 112 14.02 1.40 1.20
C PRO A 112 12.89 2.18 1.89
N PHE A 113 13.16 2.87 3.00
CA PHE A 113 12.12 3.48 3.82
C PHE A 113 11.34 4.60 3.13
N GLY A 114 11.99 5.31 2.20
CA GLY A 114 11.31 6.29 1.35
C GLY A 114 11.97 6.48 0.00
N GLY A 115 11.24 6.23 -1.09
CA GLY A 115 11.58 6.66 -2.45
C GLY A 115 11.45 8.18 -2.64
N SER A 116 11.71 8.70 -3.84
CA SER A 116 11.41 10.12 -4.15
C SER A 116 9.91 10.38 -3.98
N HIS A 117 9.54 11.53 -3.41
CA HIS A 117 8.16 12.02 -3.27
C HIS A 117 7.16 11.23 -2.41
N LEU A 118 7.49 10.04 -1.89
CA LEU A 118 6.63 9.36 -0.91
C LEU A 118 6.30 10.26 0.31
N GLN A 119 5.01 10.38 0.61
CA GLN A 119 4.49 11.16 1.74
C GLN A 119 3.99 10.26 2.90
N SER A 120 3.97 8.94 2.70
CA SER A 120 3.49 7.92 3.64
C SER A 120 4.46 6.75 3.68
N SER A 121 4.72 6.18 4.85
CA SER A 121 5.54 4.97 4.99
C SER A 121 4.89 3.76 4.30
N GLN A 122 5.69 2.74 3.96
CA GLN A 122 5.14 1.51 3.37
C GLN A 122 4.11 0.83 4.29
N ALA A 123 4.39 0.79 5.59
CA ALA A 123 3.47 0.25 6.58
C ALA A 123 2.11 0.99 6.59
N LEU A 124 2.13 2.32 6.50
CA LEU A 124 0.92 3.11 6.39
C LEU A 124 0.18 2.85 5.07
N GLN A 125 0.90 2.76 3.95
CA GLN A 125 0.29 2.46 2.65
C GLN A 125 -0.42 1.10 2.65
N ASN A 126 0.17 0.09 3.32
CA ASN A 126 -0.45 -1.23 3.48
C ASN A 126 -1.74 -1.15 4.29
N LEU A 127 -1.74 -0.42 5.41
CA LEU A 127 -2.95 -0.22 6.23
C LEU A 127 -4.04 0.56 5.47
N GLN A 128 -3.67 1.63 4.78
CA GLN A 128 -4.59 2.39 3.92
C GLN A 128 -5.23 1.50 2.86
N ARG A 129 -4.45 0.61 2.22
CA ARG A 129 -4.98 -0.38 1.28
C ARG A 129 -6.00 -1.32 1.95
N GLN A 130 -5.70 -1.85 3.14
CA GLN A 130 -6.64 -2.73 3.85
C GLN A 130 -7.94 -2.01 4.21
N LEU A 131 -7.85 -0.78 4.72
CA LEU A 131 -9.03 0.04 5.01
C LEU A 131 -9.87 0.29 3.75
N GLY A 132 -9.23 0.54 2.60
CA GLY A 132 -9.92 0.69 1.32
C GLY A 132 -10.58 -0.60 0.84
N LEU A 133 -9.96 -1.78 1.04
CA LEU A 133 -10.55 -3.07 0.69
C LEU A 133 -11.75 -3.42 1.56
N ILE A 134 -11.68 -3.13 2.86
CA ILE A 134 -12.72 -3.48 3.84
C ILE A 134 -13.91 -2.52 3.76
N ALA A 135 -13.65 -1.21 3.70
CA ALA A 135 -14.65 -0.18 3.90
C ALA A 135 -14.79 0.80 2.71
N GLY A 136 -14.03 0.62 1.63
CA GLY A 136 -14.05 1.53 0.49
C GLY A 136 -13.51 2.93 0.81
N GLY A 137 -13.96 3.93 0.03
CA GLY A 137 -13.46 5.30 0.11
C GLY A 137 -13.89 6.04 1.38
N GLU A 138 -15.14 6.50 1.44
CA GLU A 138 -15.59 7.40 2.52
C GLU A 138 -15.73 6.71 3.88
N ALA A 139 -16.27 5.49 3.93
CA ALA A 139 -16.32 4.75 5.20
C ALA A 139 -14.90 4.37 5.67
N GLY A 140 -14.01 4.00 4.74
CA GLY A 140 -12.59 3.80 5.04
C GLY A 140 -11.90 5.05 5.58
N LYS A 141 -12.18 6.25 5.02
CA LYS A 141 -11.65 7.53 5.52
C LYS A 141 -12.13 7.83 6.95
N ARG A 142 -13.41 7.59 7.24
CA ARG A 142 -13.96 7.77 8.60
C ARG A 142 -13.27 6.83 9.59
N ALA A 143 -13.13 5.55 9.24
CA ALA A 143 -12.42 4.57 10.06
C ALA A 143 -10.94 4.95 10.26
N ALA A 144 -10.26 5.41 9.21
CA ALA A 144 -8.88 5.89 9.26
C ALA A 144 -8.74 7.08 10.24
N THR A 145 -9.65 8.05 10.15
CA THR A 145 -9.65 9.24 11.00
C THR A 145 -9.83 8.86 12.47
N ALA A 146 -10.73 7.92 12.77
CA ALA A 146 -10.99 7.45 14.14
C ALA A 146 -9.76 6.82 14.82
N VAL A 147 -8.81 6.28 14.04
CA VAL A 147 -7.57 5.68 14.56
C VAL A 147 -6.35 6.60 14.43
N GLY A 148 -6.54 7.88 14.11
CA GLY A 148 -5.46 8.87 14.04
C GLY A 148 -4.71 8.92 12.71
N LEU A 149 -5.28 8.37 11.63
CA LEU A 149 -4.74 8.52 10.28
C LEU A 149 -5.35 9.74 9.58
N ARG A 150 -4.52 10.40 8.76
CA ARG A 150 -4.95 11.47 7.85
C ARG A 150 -4.81 10.99 6.41
N CYS A 151 -5.92 10.74 5.73
CA CYS A 151 -5.96 10.43 4.31
C CYS A 151 -7.31 10.81 3.72
N SER A 152 -7.37 10.99 2.40
CA SER A 152 -8.64 11.14 1.68
C SER A 152 -9.23 9.78 1.28
N ALA A 153 -10.54 9.74 1.02
CA ALA A 153 -11.21 8.59 0.43
C ALA A 153 -10.53 8.18 -0.90
N ASP A 154 -10.22 9.15 -1.76
CA ASP A 154 -9.49 8.94 -3.01
C ASP A 154 -8.12 8.30 -2.81
N THR A 155 -7.43 8.62 -1.71
CA THR A 155 -6.15 7.99 -1.39
C THR A 155 -6.35 6.50 -1.14
N LEU A 156 -7.38 6.11 -0.39
CA LEU A 156 -7.69 4.70 -0.12
C LEU A 156 -8.07 3.99 -1.42
N LEU A 157 -8.98 4.57 -2.21
CA LEU A 157 -9.40 4.00 -3.49
C LEU A 157 -8.22 3.85 -4.47
N ARG A 158 -7.35 4.85 -4.57
CA ARG A 158 -6.13 4.78 -5.38
C ARG A 158 -5.20 3.67 -4.93
N ARG A 159 -5.08 3.41 -3.62
CA ARG A 159 -4.27 2.29 -3.09
C ARG A 159 -4.87 0.95 -3.46
N VAL A 160 -6.19 0.81 -3.40
CA VAL A 160 -6.90 -0.40 -3.83
C VAL A 160 -6.70 -0.62 -5.33
N ILE A 161 -6.95 0.39 -6.16
CA ILE A 161 -6.82 0.31 -7.63
C ILE A 161 -5.39 -0.05 -8.05
N ASN A 162 -4.39 0.52 -7.37
CA ASN A 162 -2.98 0.24 -7.68
C ASN A 162 -2.46 -1.05 -7.01
N THR A 163 -3.32 -1.85 -6.38
CA THR A 163 -2.92 -3.14 -5.82
C THR A 163 -2.76 -4.14 -6.96
N PRO A 164 -1.63 -4.86 -7.05
CA PRO A 164 -1.45 -5.89 -8.06
C PRO A 164 -2.56 -6.93 -7.97
N GLU A 165 -3.18 -7.23 -9.10
CA GLU A 165 -4.17 -8.30 -9.18
C GLU A 165 -3.50 -9.64 -8.85
N THR A 166 -4.12 -10.38 -7.93
CA THR A 166 -3.72 -11.76 -7.69
C THR A 166 -4.39 -12.61 -8.76
N LYS A 167 -3.64 -13.00 -9.79
CA LYS A 167 -4.13 -13.94 -10.80
C LYS A 167 -4.43 -15.27 -10.11
N GLN A 168 -5.68 -15.72 -10.20
CA GLN A 168 -6.04 -17.08 -9.82
C GLN A 168 -5.67 -18.02 -10.96
N SER A 169 -5.00 -19.13 -10.64
CA SER A 169 -4.71 -20.19 -11.59
C SER A 169 -5.88 -21.16 -11.66
N GLY A 170 -6.40 -21.45 -12.86
CA GLY A 170 -7.32 -22.55 -13.16
C GLY A 170 -8.61 -22.56 -12.33
N ALA A 171 -9.75 -22.19 -12.93
CA ALA A 171 -11.04 -22.30 -12.29
C ALA A 171 -11.85 -23.41 -12.96
N PRO A 172 -11.78 -24.68 -12.49
CA PRO A 172 -12.54 -25.77 -13.10
C PRO A 172 -14.05 -25.59 -12.91
N HIS A 173 -14.47 -24.88 -11.87
CA HIS A 173 -15.87 -24.61 -11.57
C HIS A 173 -16.14 -23.10 -11.54
N VAL A 174 -17.00 -22.64 -12.45
CA VAL A 174 -17.33 -21.22 -12.58
C VAL A 174 -18.82 -20.96 -12.42
N GLY A 175 -19.15 -19.87 -11.74
CA GLY A 175 -20.51 -19.36 -11.59
C GLY A 175 -20.67 -18.10 -12.44
N ILE A 176 -21.84 -17.94 -13.06
CA ILE A 176 -22.22 -16.75 -13.81
C ILE A 176 -23.32 -16.04 -13.04
N ASP A 177 -23.12 -14.75 -12.79
CA ASP A 177 -24.11 -13.88 -12.17
C ASP A 177 -24.17 -12.54 -12.89
N GLU A 178 -25.26 -11.81 -12.66
CA GLU A 178 -25.50 -10.49 -13.20
C GLU A 178 -25.02 -9.41 -12.24
N TRP A 179 -24.09 -8.58 -12.71
CA TRP A 179 -23.63 -7.42 -11.97
C TRP A 179 -24.34 -6.16 -12.43
N ALA A 180 -24.92 -5.41 -11.48
CA ALA A 180 -25.49 -4.09 -11.75
C ALA A 180 -24.58 -2.99 -11.20
N TRP A 181 -23.98 -2.17 -12.08
CA TRP A 181 -23.29 -0.95 -11.62
C TRP A 181 -24.27 0.09 -11.09
N HIS A 182 -25.41 0.21 -11.79
CA HIS A 182 -26.55 0.99 -11.36
C HIS A 182 -27.79 0.22 -11.77
N ARG A 183 -28.59 -0.21 -10.79
CA ARG A 183 -29.81 -1.00 -11.02
C ARG A 183 -30.69 -0.28 -12.04
N GLY A 184 -31.14 -1.01 -13.06
CA GLY A 184 -31.97 -0.50 -14.16
C GLY A 184 -31.23 0.16 -15.32
N HIS A 185 -29.92 0.37 -15.26
CA HIS A 185 -29.20 1.13 -16.29
C HIS A 185 -28.04 0.37 -16.94
N ARG A 186 -27.07 -0.07 -16.14
CA ARG A 186 -25.84 -0.65 -16.67
C ARG A 186 -25.48 -1.93 -15.95
N TYR A 187 -25.42 -3.00 -16.73
CA TYR A 187 -25.16 -4.34 -16.26
C TYR A 187 -23.93 -4.95 -16.91
N GLY A 188 -23.37 -5.92 -16.22
CA GLY A 188 -22.25 -6.74 -16.63
C GLY A 188 -22.46 -8.19 -16.25
N THR A 189 -21.65 -9.07 -16.80
CA THR A 189 -21.62 -10.48 -16.42
C THR A 189 -20.46 -10.69 -15.44
N LEU A 190 -20.76 -11.03 -14.20
CA LEU A 190 -19.79 -11.44 -13.21
C LEU A 190 -19.54 -12.94 -13.34
N ILE A 191 -18.27 -13.32 -13.48
CA ILE A 191 -17.86 -14.71 -13.43
C ILE A 191 -17.08 -14.92 -12.15
N VAL A 192 -17.50 -15.91 -11.38
CA VAL A 192 -16.92 -16.27 -10.08
C VAL A 192 -16.30 -17.65 -10.14
N ASN A 193 -15.20 -17.83 -9.43
CA ASN A 193 -14.66 -19.15 -9.12
C ASN A 193 -15.52 -19.75 -8.01
N LEU A 194 -16.19 -20.88 -8.27
CA LEU A 194 -17.08 -21.53 -7.31
C LEU A 194 -16.32 -22.22 -6.18
N ASP A 195 -15.07 -22.61 -6.40
CA ASP A 195 -14.26 -23.28 -5.37
C ASP A 195 -13.71 -22.28 -4.35
N THR A 196 -13.32 -21.08 -4.81
CA THR A 196 -12.73 -20.06 -3.94
C THR A 196 -13.70 -18.96 -3.53
N HIS A 197 -14.91 -18.96 -4.10
CA HIS A 197 -15.92 -17.91 -3.94
C HIS A 197 -15.39 -16.49 -4.26
N ARG A 198 -14.47 -16.40 -5.22
CA ARG A 198 -13.86 -15.12 -5.61
C ARG A 198 -14.21 -14.75 -7.05
N PRO A 199 -14.43 -13.44 -7.33
CA PRO A 199 -14.54 -12.95 -8.70
C PRO A 199 -13.32 -13.32 -9.53
N LEU A 200 -13.56 -13.82 -10.75
CA LEU A 200 -12.55 -14.06 -11.78
C LEU A 200 -12.50 -12.89 -12.76
N VAL A 201 -13.67 -12.45 -13.23
CA VAL A 201 -13.80 -11.34 -14.17
C VAL A 201 -15.17 -10.70 -14.07
N LEU A 202 -15.24 -9.40 -14.37
CA LEU A 202 -16.47 -8.69 -14.63
C LEU A 202 -16.46 -8.23 -16.10
N LEU A 203 -17.27 -8.87 -16.93
CA LEU A 203 -17.39 -8.56 -18.35
C LEU A 203 -18.37 -7.39 -18.56
N PRO A 204 -18.11 -6.48 -19.52
CA PRO A 204 -19.05 -5.42 -19.84
C PRO A 204 -20.28 -5.98 -20.57
N GLY A 205 -21.47 -5.49 -20.22
CA GLY A 205 -22.71 -5.89 -20.89
C GLY A 205 -23.19 -7.29 -20.52
N ARG A 206 -24.24 -7.74 -21.22
CA ARG A 206 -24.87 -9.06 -21.04
C ARG A 206 -24.84 -9.89 -22.32
N ASP A 207 -23.97 -9.56 -23.27
CA ASP A 207 -24.05 -10.15 -24.59
C ASP A 207 -23.42 -11.55 -24.65
N GLN A 208 -24.08 -12.45 -25.37
CA GLN A 208 -23.66 -13.84 -25.55
C GLN A 208 -22.23 -13.94 -26.08
N ARG A 209 -21.87 -13.06 -27.02
CA ARG A 209 -20.62 -13.14 -27.78
C ARG A 209 -19.42 -12.85 -26.88
N THR A 210 -19.50 -11.84 -26.02
CA THR A 210 -18.45 -11.49 -25.05
C THR A 210 -18.23 -12.63 -24.07
N LEU A 211 -19.30 -13.20 -23.54
CA LEU A 211 -19.24 -14.33 -22.61
C LEU A 211 -18.66 -15.59 -23.27
N ALA A 212 -19.14 -15.98 -24.45
CA ALA A 212 -18.60 -17.12 -25.20
C ALA A 212 -17.12 -16.92 -25.57
N THR A 213 -16.74 -15.69 -25.94
CA THR A 213 -15.33 -15.34 -26.24
C THR A 213 -14.45 -15.46 -25.00
N TRP A 214 -14.95 -15.12 -23.81
CA TRP A 214 -14.23 -15.34 -22.57
C TRP A 214 -14.07 -16.84 -22.29
N PHE A 215 -15.14 -17.63 -22.40
CA PHE A 215 -15.11 -19.08 -22.18
C PHE A 215 -14.08 -19.82 -23.04
N ARG A 216 -13.95 -19.46 -24.32
CA ARG A 216 -12.97 -20.10 -25.23
C ARG A 216 -11.51 -19.95 -24.78
N LYS A 217 -11.21 -18.97 -23.91
CA LYS A 217 -9.86 -18.77 -23.35
C LYS A 217 -9.54 -19.78 -22.24
N TYR A 218 -10.55 -20.47 -21.70
CA TYR A 218 -10.45 -21.35 -20.55
C TYR A 218 -11.10 -22.71 -20.84
N PRO A 219 -10.53 -23.52 -21.75
CA PRO A 219 -11.06 -24.84 -22.10
C PRO A 219 -10.98 -25.83 -20.91
N GLU A 220 -10.24 -25.53 -19.86
CA GLU A 220 -10.18 -26.34 -18.64
C GLU A 220 -11.42 -26.26 -17.76
N ILE A 221 -12.37 -25.34 -18.03
CA ILE A 221 -13.62 -25.23 -17.28
C ILE A 221 -14.43 -26.52 -17.46
N GLN A 222 -14.85 -27.11 -16.33
CA GLN A 222 -15.59 -28.36 -16.26
C GLN A 222 -17.05 -28.16 -15.87
N ILE A 223 -17.34 -27.16 -15.03
CA ILE A 223 -18.70 -26.87 -14.56
C ILE A 223 -18.99 -25.38 -14.73
N VAL A 224 -20.16 -25.09 -15.28
CA VAL A 224 -20.73 -23.74 -15.38
C VAL A 224 -22.04 -23.71 -14.60
N SER A 225 -22.04 -23.10 -13.42
CA SER A 225 -23.26 -22.75 -12.69
C SER A 225 -23.82 -21.44 -13.24
N ARG A 226 -25.12 -21.41 -13.54
CA ARG A 226 -25.80 -20.23 -14.12
C ARG A 226 -27.24 -20.12 -13.64
N ASP A 227 -27.78 -18.91 -13.72
CA ASP A 227 -29.21 -18.65 -13.66
C ASP A 227 -29.97 -19.26 -14.85
N ARG A 228 -31.29 -19.05 -14.95
CA ARG A 228 -32.10 -19.58 -16.07
C ARG A 228 -31.96 -18.80 -17.38
N SER A 229 -31.00 -17.89 -17.51
CA SER A 229 -30.82 -17.07 -18.71
C SER A 229 -30.46 -17.90 -19.94
N GLY A 230 -31.25 -17.73 -21.01
CA GLY A 230 -30.97 -18.34 -22.31
C GLY A 230 -29.64 -17.87 -22.90
N VAL A 231 -29.26 -16.62 -22.65
CA VAL A 231 -27.99 -16.04 -23.14
C VAL A 231 -26.79 -16.76 -22.51
N CYS A 232 -26.82 -16.98 -21.19
CA CYS A 232 -25.78 -17.73 -20.47
C CYS A 232 -25.67 -19.17 -20.98
N ALA A 233 -26.82 -19.84 -21.16
CA ALA A 233 -26.86 -21.22 -21.64
C ALA A 233 -26.23 -21.36 -23.04
N THR A 234 -26.59 -20.47 -23.98
CA THR A 234 -26.04 -20.50 -25.34
C THR A 234 -24.55 -20.14 -25.35
N ALA A 235 -24.13 -19.13 -24.58
CA ALA A 235 -22.72 -18.77 -24.49
C ALA A 235 -21.84 -19.90 -23.94
N ALA A 236 -22.32 -20.64 -22.94
CA ALA A 236 -21.61 -21.80 -22.40
C ALA A 236 -21.53 -22.95 -23.42
N ARG A 237 -22.61 -23.25 -24.14
CA ARG A 237 -22.60 -24.27 -25.22
C ARG A 237 -21.59 -23.94 -26.32
N GLU A 238 -21.47 -22.66 -26.68
CA GLU A 238 -20.57 -22.22 -27.75
C GLU A 238 -19.11 -22.04 -27.32
N GLY A 239 -18.89 -21.71 -26.05
CA GLY A 239 -17.57 -21.33 -25.53
C GLY A 239 -16.83 -22.48 -24.85
N VAL A 240 -17.55 -23.34 -24.14
CA VAL A 240 -17.04 -24.49 -23.37
C VAL A 240 -18.02 -25.67 -23.48
N PRO A 241 -18.22 -26.24 -24.68
CA PRO A 241 -19.20 -27.33 -24.91
C PRO A 241 -18.96 -28.59 -24.06
N GLN A 242 -17.72 -28.82 -23.64
CA GLN A 242 -17.33 -29.91 -22.75
C GLN A 242 -17.79 -29.70 -21.29
N ALA A 243 -18.08 -28.46 -20.89
CA ALA A 243 -18.43 -28.13 -19.52
C ALA A 243 -19.88 -28.52 -19.21
N ARG A 244 -20.09 -29.15 -18.07
CA ARG A 244 -21.43 -29.46 -17.55
C ARG A 244 -22.09 -28.19 -17.06
N GLN A 245 -23.23 -27.84 -17.64
CA GLN A 245 -24.05 -26.74 -17.16
C GLN A 245 -24.94 -27.18 -16.01
N VAL A 246 -24.91 -26.44 -14.91
CA VAL A 246 -25.77 -26.63 -13.73
C VAL A 246 -26.62 -25.38 -13.59
N VAL A 247 -27.93 -25.58 -13.46
CA VAL A 247 -28.87 -24.48 -13.21
C VAL A 247 -28.92 -24.25 -11.72
N ASP A 248 -28.68 -23.00 -11.29
CA ASP A 248 -28.84 -22.66 -9.89
C ASP A 248 -30.29 -22.89 -9.44
N ALA A 249 -30.44 -23.59 -8.32
CA ALA A 249 -31.72 -23.81 -7.67
C ALA A 249 -32.02 -22.58 -6.82
N THR A 250 -32.40 -21.49 -7.48
CA THR A 250 -32.92 -20.32 -6.77
C THR A 250 -34.20 -20.75 -6.03
N CYS A 251 -34.13 -20.74 -4.70
CA CYS A 251 -35.27 -20.81 -3.79
C CYS A 251 -36.09 -19.52 -3.86
#